data_AF-A0A6C0IUB7-F1
#
_entry.id   AF-A0A6C0IUB7-F1
#
_cell.length_a   1.000
_cell.length_b   1.000
_cell.length_c   1.000
_cell.angle_alpha   90.00
_cell.angle_beta   90.00
_cell.angle_gamma   90.00
#
_symmetry.space_group_name_H-M   'P 1'
#
loop_
_entity.id
_entity.type
_entity.pdbx_description
1 polymer ?
#
loop_
_entity_poly.entity_id
_entity_poly.type
_entity_poly.pdbx_seq_one_letter_code
_entity_poly.pdbx_strand_id
1 'polypeptide(L)'
;MGLSKYTQKGGLQIDSGNAKEAFEHFIANSSIHLLSRGSFGLTFVAKLSPGATTNYKHIIWSRYDVPVDSILFKISCTFDESKGEDTEKLDLSQKGHEYHLRSVDVNEFKKEVNTQIDIFFKSITYLQPYCPGIVYANDYKNTQETYVLIDKITNNITNPIHSGVMRSIKQALMGDECSGVGFIGMEFLEGYDTIYNLVDPNNKDKQAQIISYNYHMIGLYIIMKVAVDTGYSHGDFHTGNLLINPNELGYFGKSTINGVQLGAPMMIDFGLTVKIPPQQHALIKEYYAKAQYSKIFKILCDLGRSDGFDLYSHDFYEWVCHNLDWKLHMVKAMEYLIQKREVGINNTIKVFEILHNNVSSTYPRLPISNQIKNKLFSGMIDPTPMVINDAKIQSDEDMMQIYYNNTEEDDLDIEAMLGVKHRTPLSIGGKKSKKRKHTNMKRRKSCKR
;
A
#
# COMPACT_ATOMS: atom_id res chain seq x y z
N MET A 1 -23.70 -27.69 11.31
CA MET A 1 -22.99 -26.56 11.94
C MET A 1 -22.77 -25.51 10.86
N GLY A 2 -23.52 -24.40 10.93
CA GLY A 2 -23.58 -23.40 9.86
C GLY A 2 -22.40 -22.43 9.93
N LEU A 3 -21.42 -22.60 9.05
CA LEU A 3 -20.37 -21.62 8.76
C LEU A 3 -20.75 -20.86 7.49
N SER A 4 -21.36 -19.69 7.66
CA SER A 4 -21.60 -18.73 6.58
C SER A 4 -21.99 -17.37 7.16
N LYS A 5 -21.02 -16.58 7.63
CA LYS A 5 -21.26 -15.17 7.99
C LYS A 5 -20.12 -14.20 7.64
N TYR A 6 -19.05 -14.69 7.00
CA TYR A 6 -17.97 -13.83 6.53
C TYR A 6 -18.23 -13.46 5.07
N THR A 7 -18.30 -12.16 4.79
CA THR A 7 -18.35 -11.64 3.41
C THR A 7 -17.01 -10.99 3.15
N GLN A 8 -16.30 -11.43 2.12
CA GLN A 8 -15.00 -10.86 1.77
C GLN A 8 -15.20 -9.77 0.73
N LYS A 9 -14.71 -8.55 1.01
CA LYS A 9 -14.75 -7.43 0.07
C LYS A 9 -13.40 -6.72 0.03
N GLY A 10 -12.83 -6.66 -1.17
CA GLY A 10 -11.67 -5.83 -1.54
C GLY A 10 -10.44 -5.96 -0.64
N GLY A 11 -10.07 -7.20 -0.34
CA GLY A 11 -8.80 -7.51 0.29
C GLY A 11 -8.85 -7.74 1.79
N LEU A 12 -10.03 -7.70 2.45
CA LEU A 12 -10.14 -8.05 3.88
C LEU A 12 -11.31 -8.99 4.13
N GLN A 13 -11.17 -9.90 5.10
CA GLN A 13 -12.28 -10.68 5.64
C GLN A 13 -13.12 -9.76 6.54
N ILE A 14 -14.42 -9.61 6.24
CA ILE A 14 -15.34 -8.80 7.05
C ILE A 14 -16.17 -9.73 7.95
N ASP A 15 -16.06 -9.52 9.26
CA ASP A 15 -16.78 -10.30 10.29
C ASP A 15 -18.26 -9.87 10.43
N SER A 16 -18.61 -8.66 10.00
CA SER A 16 -19.99 -8.16 9.91
C SER A 16 -20.49 -8.22 8.46
N GLY A 17 -21.73 -8.63 8.22
CA GLY A 17 -22.30 -8.72 6.87
C GLY A 17 -22.43 -7.39 6.11
N ASN A 18 -22.09 -6.25 6.74
CA ASN A 18 -22.25 -4.90 6.20
C ASN A 18 -20.91 -4.11 6.25
N ALA A 19 -20.32 -3.87 5.09
CA ALA A 19 -19.05 -3.13 4.95
C ALA A 19 -19.14 -1.67 5.41
N LYS A 20 -20.31 -1.02 5.26
CA LYS A 20 -20.53 0.35 5.73
C LYS A 20 -20.48 0.42 7.25
N GLU A 21 -21.19 -0.47 7.93
CA GLU A 21 -21.17 -0.54 9.40
C GLU A 21 -19.77 -0.87 9.92
N ALA A 22 -19.04 -1.78 9.26
CA ALA A 22 -17.66 -2.10 9.62
C ALA A 22 -16.74 -0.87 9.52
N PHE A 23 -16.85 -0.12 8.41
CA PHE A 23 -16.04 1.06 8.18
C PHE A 23 -16.39 2.19 9.16
N GLU A 24 -17.68 2.50 9.32
CA GLU A 24 -18.11 3.54 10.26
C GLU A 24 -17.75 3.20 11.71
N HIS A 25 -17.85 1.92 12.11
CA HIS A 25 -17.38 1.47 13.41
C HIS A 25 -15.87 1.70 13.57
N PHE A 26 -15.08 1.38 12.55
CA PHE A 26 -13.64 1.59 12.59
C PHE A 26 -13.29 3.08 12.73
N ILE A 27 -13.91 3.93 11.91
CA ILE A 27 -13.72 5.39 11.96
C ILE A 27 -14.10 5.96 13.33
N ALA A 28 -15.24 5.53 13.90
CA ALA A 28 -15.71 6.02 15.20
C ALA A 28 -14.77 5.68 16.35
N ASN A 29 -13.98 4.60 16.24
CA ASN A 29 -13.08 4.12 17.29
C ASN A 29 -11.60 4.38 17.00
N SER A 30 -11.29 5.29 16.07
CA SER A 30 -9.92 5.57 15.63
C SER A 30 -9.46 6.98 15.97
N SER A 31 -8.14 7.15 16.12
CA SER A 31 -7.49 8.45 15.99
C SER A 31 -7.13 8.69 14.52
N ILE A 32 -7.40 9.90 13.99
CA ILE A 32 -7.25 10.21 12.57
C ILE A 32 -6.21 11.31 12.36
N HIS A 33 -5.33 11.12 11.38
CA HIS A 33 -4.39 12.15 10.93
C HIS A 33 -4.36 12.24 9.40
N LEU A 34 -4.07 13.45 8.89
CA LEU A 34 -3.86 13.70 7.47
C LEU A 34 -2.46 13.16 7.09
N LEU A 35 -2.41 12.29 6.08
CA LEU A 35 -1.16 11.73 5.54
C LEU A 35 -0.66 12.57 4.37
N SER A 36 -1.51 12.80 3.38
CA SER A 36 -1.14 13.54 2.17
C SER A 36 -2.31 14.35 1.63
N ARG A 37 -1.97 15.33 0.79
CA ARG A 37 -2.91 16.20 0.08
C ARG A 37 -2.65 16.06 -1.41
N GLY A 38 -3.69 15.75 -2.16
CA GLY A 38 -3.69 15.74 -3.61
C GLY A 38 -4.65 16.79 -4.16
N SER A 39 -4.54 17.08 -5.45
CA SER A 39 -5.49 18.00 -6.10
C SER A 39 -6.90 17.40 -6.19
N PHE A 40 -7.04 16.07 -6.14
CA PHE A 40 -8.30 15.35 -6.33
C PHE A 40 -8.73 14.56 -5.09
N GLY A 41 -8.11 14.82 -3.93
CA GLY A 41 -8.49 14.18 -2.69
C GLY A 41 -7.56 14.50 -1.53
N LEU A 42 -8.07 14.28 -0.32
CA LEU A 42 -7.30 14.30 0.91
C LEU A 42 -7.19 12.88 1.44
N THR A 43 -5.98 12.48 1.82
CA THR A 43 -5.71 11.13 2.30
C THR A 43 -5.41 11.16 3.79
N PHE A 44 -6.14 10.37 4.55
CA PHE A 44 -6.05 10.26 6.00
C PHE A 44 -5.69 8.84 6.41
N VAL A 45 -5.08 8.70 7.58
CA VAL A 45 -4.87 7.42 8.25
C VAL A 45 -5.69 7.41 9.54
N ALA A 46 -6.60 6.46 9.64
CA ALA A 46 -7.31 6.10 10.87
C ALA A 46 -6.55 4.97 11.56
N LYS A 47 -6.06 5.22 12.78
CA LYS A 47 -5.45 4.20 13.64
C LYS A 47 -6.41 3.85 14.77
N LEU A 48 -6.73 2.57 14.91
CA LEU A 48 -7.66 2.06 15.89
C LEU A 48 -7.16 2.36 17.31
N SER A 49 -8.06 2.82 18.17
CA SER A 49 -7.72 3.17 19.55
C SER A 49 -7.37 1.91 20.35
N PRO A 50 -6.46 2.00 21.36
CA PRO A 50 -6.14 0.87 22.21
C PRO A 50 -7.39 0.23 22.83
N GLY A 51 -7.56 -1.08 22.62
CA GLY A 51 -8.67 -1.86 23.16
C GLY A 51 -9.93 -1.89 22.30
N ALA A 52 -10.02 -1.11 21.22
CA ALA A 52 -11.11 -1.24 20.25
C ALA A 52 -10.91 -2.49 19.38
N THR A 53 -12.03 -3.07 18.92
CA THR A 53 -12.04 -4.24 18.04
C THR A 53 -12.23 -3.81 16.58
N THR A 54 -11.63 -4.58 15.68
CA THR A 54 -11.81 -4.40 14.23
C THR A 54 -12.61 -5.57 13.66
N ASN A 55 -13.41 -5.29 12.64
CA ASN A 55 -14.13 -6.31 11.88
C ASN A 55 -13.32 -6.79 10.66
N TYR A 56 -12.06 -6.39 10.58
CA TYR A 56 -11.20 -6.60 9.43
C TYR A 56 -9.97 -7.40 9.82
N LYS A 57 -9.54 -8.28 8.92
CA LYS A 57 -8.27 -9.00 9.03
C LYS A 57 -7.43 -8.86 7.78
N HIS A 58 -6.14 -8.60 7.98
CA HIS A 58 -5.13 -8.47 6.95
C HIS A 58 -5.03 -9.74 6.11
N ILE A 59 -4.85 -9.58 4.79
CA ILE A 59 -4.56 -10.70 3.88
C ILE A 59 -3.15 -10.61 3.29
N ILE A 60 -2.35 -9.65 3.70
CA ILE A 60 -0.96 -9.55 3.27
C ILE A 60 -0.09 -10.59 3.98
N TRP A 61 1.01 -10.98 3.34
CA TRP A 61 1.83 -12.11 3.79
C TRP A 61 2.35 -11.98 5.25
N SER A 62 2.83 -10.79 5.65
CA SER A 62 3.48 -10.56 6.95
C SER A 62 2.51 -10.44 8.12
N ARG A 63 1.23 -10.19 7.82
CA ARG A 63 0.16 -9.99 8.82
C ARG A 63 -1.06 -10.85 8.52
N TYR A 64 -0.92 -11.94 7.78
CA TYR A 64 -2.07 -12.72 7.34
C TYR A 64 -2.93 -13.20 8.53
N ASP A 65 -4.26 -12.98 8.44
CA ASP A 65 -5.25 -13.28 9.49
C ASP A 65 -5.07 -12.48 10.79
N VAL A 66 -4.21 -11.45 10.80
CA VAL A 66 -4.05 -10.51 11.93
C VAL A 66 -5.13 -9.42 11.84
N PRO A 67 -5.76 -9.02 12.96
CA PRO A 67 -6.71 -7.92 12.97
C PRO A 67 -6.09 -6.61 12.43
N VAL A 68 -6.82 -5.91 11.56
CA VAL A 68 -6.38 -4.60 11.03
C VAL A 68 -6.46 -3.53 12.09
N ASP A 69 -5.34 -2.84 12.34
CA ASP A 69 -5.26 -1.74 13.29
C ASP A 69 -5.25 -0.35 12.64
N SER A 70 -5.11 -0.29 11.31
CA SER A 70 -5.01 0.96 10.55
C SER A 70 -5.74 0.88 9.21
N ILE A 71 -6.47 1.95 8.87
CA ILE A 71 -7.12 2.14 7.57
C ILE A 71 -6.63 3.46 6.97
N LEU A 72 -6.14 3.41 5.75
CA LEU A 72 -5.92 4.59 4.92
C LEU A 72 -7.25 4.93 4.25
N PHE A 73 -7.68 6.19 4.23
CA PHE A 73 -8.85 6.56 3.47
C PHE A 73 -8.69 7.89 2.74
N LYS A 74 -9.20 7.94 1.51
CA LYS A 74 -9.26 9.13 0.66
C LYS A 74 -10.66 9.72 0.69
N ILE A 75 -10.72 11.05 0.78
CA ILE A 75 -11.93 11.86 0.69
C ILE A 75 -11.78 12.81 -0.49
N SER A 76 -12.78 12.84 -1.37
CA SER A 76 -12.83 13.74 -2.52
C SER A 76 -14.22 14.39 -2.59
N CYS A 77 -14.31 15.69 -2.85
CA CYS A 77 -15.59 16.26 -3.26
C CYS A 77 -15.95 15.73 -4.65
N THR A 78 -17.23 15.42 -4.85
CA THR A 78 -17.71 14.85 -6.11
C THR A 78 -18.81 15.68 -6.72
N PHE A 79 -18.87 15.69 -8.04
CA PHE A 79 -19.97 16.23 -8.85
C PHE A 79 -20.45 15.17 -9.86
N ASP A 80 -21.59 15.42 -10.50
CA ASP A 80 -22.21 14.54 -11.49
C ASP A 80 -22.48 15.32 -12.78
N GLU A 81 -21.54 15.26 -13.73
CA GLU A 81 -21.63 15.98 -15.02
C GLU A 81 -22.91 15.58 -15.78
N SER A 82 -23.38 14.34 -15.62
CA SER A 82 -24.59 13.83 -16.27
C SER A 82 -25.87 14.53 -15.81
N LYS A 83 -25.81 15.22 -14.66
CA LYS A 83 -26.89 16.05 -14.11
C LYS A 83 -26.71 17.54 -14.38
N GLY A 84 -25.67 17.92 -15.12
CA GLY A 84 -25.31 19.32 -15.38
C GLY A 84 -24.63 20.01 -14.20
N GLU A 85 -24.05 19.25 -13.28
CA GLU A 85 -23.17 19.78 -12.23
C GLU A 85 -21.77 20.04 -12.82
N ASP A 86 -21.06 21.06 -12.31
CA ASP A 86 -19.75 21.46 -12.84
C ASP A 86 -18.63 21.21 -11.82
N THR A 87 -17.40 21.22 -12.32
CA THR A 87 -16.18 21.22 -11.54
C THR A 87 -16.08 22.44 -10.65
N GLU A 88 -15.69 22.23 -9.40
CA GLU A 88 -15.41 23.29 -8.45
C GLU A 88 -14.00 23.14 -7.89
N LYS A 89 -13.29 24.27 -7.79
CA LYS A 89 -12.05 24.35 -7.04
C LYS A 89 -12.37 24.91 -5.67
N LEU A 90 -12.26 24.07 -4.66
CA LEU A 90 -12.49 24.40 -3.27
C LEU A 90 -11.20 24.93 -2.65
N ASP A 91 -11.31 26.07 -2.00
CA ASP A 91 -10.27 26.60 -1.14
C ASP A 91 -10.54 26.20 0.30
N LEU A 92 -9.77 25.24 0.81
CA LEU A 92 -9.86 24.72 2.16
C LEU A 92 -8.81 25.35 3.08
N SER A 93 -8.35 26.57 2.77
CA SER A 93 -7.29 27.25 3.51
C SER A 93 -7.60 27.43 5.01
N GLN A 94 -6.64 27.07 5.87
CA GLN A 94 -6.77 27.12 7.33
C GLN A 94 -5.53 27.73 7.99
N LYS A 95 -5.70 28.85 8.71
CA LYS A 95 -4.62 29.49 9.52
C LYS A 95 -3.29 29.68 8.76
N GLY A 96 -3.34 30.10 7.49
CA GLY A 96 -2.16 30.31 6.65
C GLY A 96 -1.63 29.06 5.95
N HIS A 97 -2.32 27.93 6.08
CA HIS A 97 -2.07 26.74 5.26
C HIS A 97 -3.08 26.69 4.12
N GLU A 98 -2.60 26.78 2.88
CA GLU A 98 -3.45 26.69 1.69
C GLU A 98 -3.68 25.24 1.30
N TYR A 99 -4.94 24.91 1.08
CA TYR A 99 -5.39 23.59 0.63
C TYR A 99 -6.34 23.81 -0.54
N HIS A 100 -5.99 23.27 -1.71
CA HIS A 100 -6.83 23.34 -2.89
C HIS A 100 -7.31 21.95 -3.24
N LEU A 101 -8.62 21.77 -3.27
CA LEU A 101 -9.25 20.52 -3.66
C LEU A 101 -10.10 20.77 -4.90
N ARG A 102 -9.86 20.01 -5.96
CA ARG A 102 -10.74 19.96 -7.13
C ARG A 102 -11.77 18.87 -6.91
N SER A 103 -13.02 19.15 -7.26
CA SER A 103 -14.05 18.12 -7.30
C SER A 103 -13.75 17.10 -8.41
N VAL A 104 -14.25 15.89 -8.23
CA VAL A 104 -14.05 14.74 -9.14
C VAL A 104 -15.40 14.27 -9.66
N ASP A 105 -15.51 14.01 -10.96
CA ASP A 105 -16.75 13.44 -11.51
C ASP A 105 -17.02 12.07 -10.87
N VAL A 106 -18.29 11.78 -10.56
CA VAL A 106 -18.68 10.53 -9.91
C VAL A 106 -18.27 9.28 -10.71
N ASN A 107 -18.18 9.37 -12.04
CA ASN A 107 -17.74 8.25 -12.87
C ASN A 107 -16.22 8.07 -12.82
N GLU A 108 -15.46 9.17 -12.77
CA GLU A 108 -14.01 9.11 -12.56
C GLU A 108 -13.66 8.57 -11.15
N PHE A 109 -14.43 8.95 -10.12
CA PHE A 109 -14.32 8.33 -8.79
C PHE A 109 -14.55 6.81 -8.84
N LYS A 110 -15.64 6.36 -9.48
CA LYS A 110 -15.94 4.92 -9.64
C LYS A 110 -14.86 4.19 -10.44
N LYS A 111 -14.30 4.85 -11.46
CA LYS A 111 -13.20 4.33 -12.27
C LYS A 111 -11.92 4.19 -11.46
N GLU A 112 -11.58 5.14 -10.58
CA GLU A 112 -10.46 5.01 -9.64
C GLU A 112 -10.63 3.77 -8.76
N VAL A 113 -11.79 3.62 -8.12
CA VAL A 113 -12.13 2.47 -7.27
C VAL A 113 -11.95 1.16 -8.03
N ASN A 114 -12.56 1.05 -9.21
CA ASN A 114 -12.49 -0.16 -10.04
C ASN A 114 -11.07 -0.46 -10.55
N THR A 115 -10.30 0.57 -10.85
CA THR A 115 -8.92 0.43 -11.35
C THR A 115 -7.99 -0.05 -10.25
N GLN A 116 -8.06 0.56 -9.06
CA GLN A 116 -7.27 0.11 -7.91
C GLN A 116 -7.63 -1.32 -7.51
N ILE A 117 -8.94 -1.65 -7.54
CA ILE A 117 -9.43 -3.01 -7.36
C ILE A 117 -8.75 -3.98 -8.34
N ASP A 118 -8.79 -3.71 -9.66
CA ASP A 118 -8.21 -4.60 -10.66
C ASP A 118 -6.68 -4.76 -10.49
N ILE A 119 -5.97 -3.67 -10.19
CA ILE A 119 -4.52 -3.68 -9.92
C ILE A 119 -4.20 -4.53 -8.68
N PHE A 120 -4.93 -4.33 -7.58
CA PHE A 120 -4.76 -5.12 -6.35
C PHE A 120 -4.86 -6.61 -6.67
N PHE A 121 -5.86 -6.98 -7.46
CA PHE A 121 -6.16 -8.37 -7.73
C PHE A 121 -5.23 -9.07 -8.71
N LYS A 122 -4.74 -8.33 -9.70
CA LYS A 122 -3.70 -8.83 -10.59
C LYS A 122 -2.37 -9.01 -9.85
N SER A 123 -2.14 -8.27 -8.75
CA SER A 123 -0.88 -8.30 -7.99
C SER A 123 -0.90 -9.12 -6.69
N ILE A 124 -2.05 -9.51 -6.15
CA ILE A 124 -2.16 -10.22 -4.86
C ILE A 124 -1.65 -11.67 -4.86
N THR A 125 -1.17 -12.21 -5.98
CA THR A 125 -0.82 -13.64 -6.17
C THR A 125 0.04 -14.25 -5.04
N TYR A 126 0.92 -13.46 -4.42
CA TYR A 126 1.78 -13.86 -3.32
C TYR A 126 1.50 -13.09 -2.02
N LEU A 127 0.28 -12.59 -1.83
CA LEU A 127 -0.15 -11.79 -0.69
C LEU A 127 0.69 -10.50 -0.49
N GLN A 128 1.23 -9.97 -1.59
CA GLN A 128 2.11 -8.80 -1.64
C GLN A 128 1.66 -7.89 -2.81
N PRO A 129 0.46 -7.28 -2.70
CA PRO A 129 -0.14 -6.47 -3.76
C PRO A 129 0.63 -5.16 -3.96
N TYR A 130 0.50 -4.54 -5.14
CA TYR A 130 1.17 -3.27 -5.47
C TYR A 130 0.49 -2.03 -4.91
N CYS A 131 -0.77 -2.16 -4.52
CA CYS A 131 -1.59 -1.12 -3.91
C CYS A 131 -2.35 -1.71 -2.71
N PRO A 132 -2.89 -0.87 -1.82
CA PRO A 132 -3.70 -1.38 -0.72
C PRO A 132 -5.08 -1.85 -1.23
N GLY A 133 -5.65 -2.85 -0.55
CA GLY A 133 -6.98 -3.36 -0.86
C GLY A 133 -8.08 -2.40 -0.42
N ILE A 134 -9.08 -2.15 -1.27
CA ILE A 134 -10.23 -1.31 -0.93
C ILE A 134 -11.21 -2.04 -0.01
N VAL A 135 -11.34 -1.57 1.22
CA VAL A 135 -12.16 -2.19 2.27
C VAL A 135 -13.58 -1.62 2.30
N TYR A 136 -13.72 -0.40 1.78
CA TYR A 136 -14.96 0.34 1.68
C TYR A 136 -14.83 1.41 0.60
N ALA A 137 -15.84 1.57 -0.25
CA ALA A 137 -15.93 2.72 -1.14
C ALA A 137 -17.39 3.13 -1.33
N ASN A 138 -17.67 4.43 -1.33
CA ASN A 138 -19.01 4.95 -1.55
C ASN A 138 -18.99 6.42 -2.01
N ASP A 139 -19.94 6.80 -2.85
CA ASP A 139 -20.23 8.19 -3.20
C ASP A 139 -21.42 8.71 -2.38
N TYR A 140 -21.13 9.49 -1.34
CA TYR A 140 -22.15 10.04 -0.46
C TYR A 140 -22.72 11.32 -1.07
N LYS A 141 -24.05 11.36 -1.26
CA LYS A 141 -24.74 12.58 -1.71
C LYS A 141 -24.77 13.65 -0.62
N ASN A 142 -24.97 14.91 -0.99
CA ASN A 142 -25.14 16.01 -0.05
C ASN A 142 -26.40 15.83 0.83
N THR A 143 -26.26 15.17 1.98
CA THR A 143 -27.37 14.80 2.87
C THR A 143 -26.93 14.88 4.33
N GLN A 144 -27.92 14.88 5.25
CA GLN A 144 -27.65 14.88 6.69
C GLN A 144 -26.79 13.69 7.15
N GLU A 145 -26.91 12.53 6.50
CA GLU A 145 -26.10 11.35 6.81
C GLU A 145 -24.61 11.61 6.55
N THR A 146 -24.30 12.24 5.42
CA THR A 146 -22.94 12.63 5.04
C THR A 146 -22.34 13.60 6.05
N TYR A 147 -23.12 14.57 6.51
CA TYR A 147 -22.67 15.51 7.54
C TYR A 147 -22.33 14.81 8.86
N VAL A 148 -23.14 13.85 9.28
CA VAL A 148 -22.88 13.07 10.50
C VAL A 148 -21.60 12.26 10.36
N LEU A 149 -21.33 11.66 9.20
CA LEU A 149 -20.08 10.95 8.95
C LEU A 149 -18.86 11.89 9.01
N ILE A 150 -18.95 13.06 8.37
CA ILE A 150 -17.88 14.06 8.39
C ILE A 150 -17.64 14.58 9.81
N ASP A 151 -18.68 14.79 10.60
CA ASP A 151 -18.54 15.19 12.01
C ASP A 151 -17.83 14.10 12.84
N LYS A 152 -18.18 12.82 12.65
CA LYS A 152 -17.48 11.70 13.30
C LYS A 152 -15.99 11.71 12.97
N ILE A 153 -15.63 11.89 11.70
CA ILE A 153 -14.23 11.98 11.25
C ILE A 153 -13.55 13.19 11.88
N THR A 154 -14.18 14.36 11.79
CA THR A 154 -13.66 15.63 12.33
C THR A 154 -13.32 15.52 13.81
N ASN A 155 -14.22 14.92 14.60
CA ASN A 155 -14.05 14.76 16.05
C ASN A 155 -12.91 13.81 16.42
N ASN A 156 -12.54 12.90 15.52
CA ASN A 156 -11.45 11.95 15.70
C ASN A 156 -10.10 12.46 15.16
N ILE A 157 -10.06 13.64 14.54
CA ILE A 157 -8.82 14.30 14.12
C ILE A 157 -8.24 15.12 15.27
N THR A 158 -7.04 14.75 15.72
CA THR A 158 -6.39 15.40 16.87
C THR A 158 -5.75 16.75 16.53
N ASN A 159 -5.31 16.94 15.29
CA ASN A 159 -4.68 18.18 14.83
C ASN A 159 -5.76 19.24 14.47
N PRO A 160 -5.79 20.42 15.13
CA PRO A 160 -6.82 21.44 14.89
C PRO A 160 -6.84 22.04 13.47
N ILE A 161 -5.70 22.03 12.77
CA ILE A 161 -5.61 22.50 11.37
C ILE A 161 -6.27 21.46 10.47
N HIS A 162 -5.93 20.19 10.64
CA HIS A 162 -6.51 19.10 9.85
C HIS A 162 -8.02 18.94 10.11
N SER A 163 -8.48 19.12 11.35
CA SER A 163 -9.92 19.15 11.65
C SER A 163 -10.59 20.39 11.08
N GLY A 164 -9.87 21.51 10.93
CA GLY A 164 -10.31 22.69 10.19
C GLY A 164 -10.58 22.39 8.73
N VAL A 165 -9.68 21.66 8.06
CA VAL A 165 -9.86 21.25 6.67
C VAL A 165 -11.12 20.39 6.50
N MET A 166 -11.35 19.44 7.41
CA MET A 166 -12.56 18.61 7.36
C MET A 166 -13.85 19.41 7.60
N ARG A 167 -13.81 20.42 8.49
CA ARG A 167 -14.91 21.39 8.66
C ARG A 167 -15.17 22.21 7.40
N SER A 168 -14.13 22.59 6.66
CA SER A 168 -14.28 23.28 5.37
C SER A 168 -14.97 22.39 4.33
N ILE A 169 -14.67 21.09 4.28
CA ILE A 169 -15.39 20.15 3.39
C ILE A 169 -16.89 20.10 3.77
N LYS A 170 -17.21 20.04 5.07
CA LYS A 170 -18.60 20.10 5.53
C LYS A 170 -19.28 21.40 5.10
N GLN A 171 -18.60 22.53 5.25
CA GLN A 171 -19.12 23.85 4.85
C GLN A 171 -19.37 23.91 3.35
N ALA A 172 -18.44 23.41 2.53
CA ALA A 172 -18.61 23.34 1.09
C ALA A 172 -19.85 22.51 0.69
N LEU A 173 -20.08 21.36 1.34
CA LEU A 173 -21.32 20.60 1.13
C LEU A 173 -22.56 21.39 1.54
N MET A 174 -22.55 22.04 2.71
CA MET A 174 -23.71 22.83 3.17
C MET A 174 -23.97 24.08 2.32
N GLY A 175 -22.95 24.59 1.64
CA GLY A 175 -23.02 25.71 0.70
C GLY A 175 -23.28 25.30 -0.75
N ASP A 176 -23.51 24.01 -1.02
CA ASP A 176 -23.70 23.43 -2.35
C ASP A 176 -22.50 23.60 -3.31
N GLU A 177 -21.30 23.90 -2.78
CA GLU A 177 -20.02 23.89 -3.52
C GLU A 177 -19.51 22.45 -3.81
N CYS A 178 -20.09 21.47 -3.11
CA CYS A 178 -19.89 20.04 -3.39
C CYS A 178 -21.25 19.34 -3.45
N SER A 179 -21.55 18.66 -4.56
CA SER A 179 -22.76 17.84 -4.69
C SER A 179 -22.73 16.57 -3.83
N GLY A 180 -21.53 16.17 -3.42
CA GLY A 180 -21.31 14.99 -2.59
C GLY A 180 -19.84 14.78 -2.24
N VAL A 181 -19.56 13.64 -1.61
CA VAL A 181 -18.22 13.22 -1.21
C VAL A 181 -17.99 11.75 -1.54
N GLY A 182 -16.93 11.48 -2.30
CA GLY A 182 -16.38 10.16 -2.52
C GLY A 182 -15.49 9.73 -1.37
N PHE A 183 -15.69 8.51 -0.88
CA PHE A 183 -14.87 7.86 0.14
C PHE A 183 -14.23 6.60 -0.41
N ILE A 184 -12.91 6.44 -0.25
CA ILE A 184 -12.20 5.19 -0.53
C ILE A 184 -11.41 4.81 0.73
N GLY A 185 -11.90 3.82 1.47
CA GLY A 185 -11.19 3.20 2.58
C GLY A 185 -10.37 2.01 2.11
N MET A 186 -9.14 1.91 2.60
CA MET A 186 -8.11 0.99 2.14
C MET A 186 -7.36 0.37 3.33
N GLU A 187 -6.96 -0.88 3.19
CA GLU A 187 -6.06 -1.56 4.13
C GLU A 187 -4.75 -0.76 4.25
N PHE A 188 -4.24 -0.56 5.45
CA PHE A 188 -2.96 0.13 5.64
C PHE A 188 -2.14 -0.52 6.74
N LEU A 189 -0.85 -0.65 6.51
CA LEU A 189 0.08 -1.10 7.54
C LEU A 189 0.85 0.07 8.14
N GLU A 190 1.04 0.02 9.46
CA GLU A 190 1.96 0.91 10.13
C GLU A 190 3.39 0.78 9.58
N GLY A 191 4.06 1.92 9.41
CA GLY A 191 5.45 2.02 8.96
C GLY A 191 5.62 2.41 7.49
N TYR A 192 4.55 2.43 6.69
CA TYR A 192 4.59 3.04 5.36
C TYR A 192 4.62 4.57 5.45
N ASP A 193 5.52 5.18 4.70
CA ASP A 193 5.57 6.63 4.48
C ASP A 193 5.93 6.91 3.01
N THR A 194 5.57 8.10 2.53
CA THR A 194 5.82 8.51 1.15
C THR A 194 7.32 8.68 0.89
N ILE A 195 7.77 8.39 -0.33
CA ILE A 195 9.16 8.65 -0.74
C ILE A 195 9.49 10.13 -0.50
N TYR A 196 8.54 11.03 -0.77
CA TYR A 196 8.69 12.47 -0.50
C TYR A 196 9.10 12.78 0.94
N ASN A 197 8.51 12.11 1.93
CA ASN A 197 8.85 12.30 3.35
C ASN A 197 10.12 11.55 3.76
N LEU A 198 10.40 10.41 3.12
CA LEU A 198 11.54 9.56 3.45
C LEU A 198 12.87 10.07 2.88
N VAL A 199 12.82 10.96 1.88
CA VAL A 199 14.02 11.46 1.20
C VAL A 199 14.07 12.98 1.26
N ASP A 200 15.21 13.52 1.67
CA ASP A 200 15.49 14.96 1.54
C ASP A 200 16.49 15.16 0.39
N PRO A 201 16.07 15.69 -0.78
CA PRO A 201 16.95 15.88 -1.93
C PRO A 201 18.04 16.92 -1.67
N ASN A 202 17.88 17.80 -0.68
CA ASN A 202 18.88 18.81 -0.32
C ASN A 202 19.89 18.31 0.72
N ASN A 203 19.67 17.13 1.28
CA ASN A 203 20.55 16.57 2.27
C ASN A 203 21.87 16.13 1.63
N LYS A 204 22.97 16.78 2.04
CA LYS A 204 24.32 16.49 1.56
C LYS A 204 25.00 15.34 2.28
N ASP A 205 24.36 14.79 3.32
CA ASP A 205 24.86 13.59 3.98
C ASP A 205 24.89 12.40 3.00
N LYS A 206 26.02 11.71 2.96
CA LYS A 206 26.24 10.60 2.01
C LYS A 206 25.24 9.48 2.22
N GLN A 207 24.85 9.19 3.47
CA GLN A 207 23.88 8.14 3.74
C GLN A 207 22.48 8.59 3.27
N ALA A 208 22.09 9.82 3.57
CA ALA A 208 20.82 10.37 3.08
C ALA A 208 20.71 10.29 1.55
N GLN A 209 21.80 10.57 0.83
CA GLN A 209 21.85 10.44 -0.64
C GLN A 209 21.71 8.98 -1.11
N ILE A 210 22.34 8.03 -0.41
CA ILE A 210 22.22 6.60 -0.72
C ILE A 210 20.78 6.11 -0.48
N ILE A 211 20.15 6.49 0.63
CA ILE A 211 18.74 6.21 0.92
C ILE A 211 17.87 6.76 -0.21
N SER A 212 18.06 8.04 -0.55
CA SER A 212 17.31 8.71 -1.60
C SER A 212 17.42 7.95 -2.93
N TYR A 213 18.63 7.63 -3.38
CA TYR A 213 18.86 6.86 -4.60
C TYR A 213 18.12 5.51 -4.57
N ASN A 214 18.27 4.75 -3.49
CA ASN A 214 17.66 3.42 -3.39
C ASN A 214 16.13 3.47 -3.38
N TYR A 215 15.53 4.45 -2.69
CA TYR A 215 14.08 4.59 -2.65
C TYR A 215 13.49 5.04 -3.99
N HIS A 216 14.19 5.91 -4.74
CA HIS A 216 13.78 6.21 -6.11
C HIS A 216 13.89 4.97 -7.01
N MET A 217 14.94 4.15 -6.88
CA MET A 217 15.04 2.88 -7.64
C MET A 217 13.90 1.91 -7.32
N ILE A 218 13.48 1.82 -6.06
CA ILE A 218 12.31 1.04 -5.64
C ILE A 218 11.01 1.63 -6.21
N GLY A 219 10.89 2.96 -6.25
CA GLY A 219 9.80 3.68 -6.90
C GLY A 219 9.67 3.31 -8.39
N LEU A 220 10.77 3.34 -9.13
CA LEU A 220 10.81 2.94 -10.54
C LEU A 220 10.44 1.48 -10.74
N TYR A 221 10.95 0.61 -9.86
CA TYR A 221 10.60 -0.79 -9.84
C TYR A 221 9.08 -0.99 -9.71
N ILE A 222 8.42 -0.35 -8.74
CA ILE A 222 6.99 -0.57 -8.53
C ILE A 222 6.13 0.03 -9.67
N ILE A 223 6.50 1.21 -10.19
CA ILE A 223 5.83 1.81 -11.37
C ILE A 223 5.88 0.86 -12.56
N MET A 224 7.06 0.31 -12.86
CA MET A 224 7.25 -0.63 -13.95
C MET A 224 6.47 -1.93 -13.72
N LYS A 225 6.50 -2.48 -12.51
CA LYS A 225 5.81 -3.73 -12.19
C LYS A 225 4.29 -3.61 -12.28
N VAL A 226 3.70 -2.47 -11.88
CA VAL A 226 2.28 -2.20 -12.13
C VAL A 226 1.98 -2.27 -13.64
N ALA A 227 2.79 -1.62 -14.48
CA ALA A 227 2.58 -1.66 -15.93
C ALA A 227 2.71 -3.06 -16.53
N VAL A 228 3.81 -3.75 -16.23
CA VAL A 228 4.13 -5.08 -16.78
C VAL A 228 3.06 -6.10 -16.39
N ASP A 229 2.67 -6.13 -15.11
CA ASP A 229 1.84 -7.20 -14.58
C ASP A 229 0.35 -6.93 -14.73
N THR A 230 -0.07 -5.65 -14.69
CA THR A 230 -1.50 -5.30 -14.62
C THR A 230 -2.07 -4.70 -15.90
N GLY A 231 -1.20 -4.14 -16.77
CA GLY A 231 -1.61 -3.40 -17.97
C GLY A 231 -2.10 -1.98 -17.69
N TYR A 232 -1.71 -1.39 -16.56
CA TYR A 232 -2.03 -0.01 -16.19
C TYR A 232 -0.77 0.85 -16.04
N SER A 233 -0.83 2.08 -16.52
CA SER A 233 0.12 3.13 -16.14
C SER A 233 -0.51 3.93 -15.01
N HIS A 234 0.19 4.10 -13.88
CA HIS A 234 -0.33 4.84 -12.73
C HIS A 234 -0.75 6.27 -13.09
N GLY A 235 -0.09 6.89 -14.06
CA GLY A 235 -0.39 8.24 -14.54
C GLY A 235 0.06 9.36 -13.60
N ASP A 236 0.09 9.16 -12.29
CA ASP A 236 0.51 10.18 -11.31
C ASP A 236 1.56 9.66 -10.32
N PHE A 237 2.72 9.27 -10.84
CA PHE A 237 3.77 8.61 -10.06
C PHE A 237 4.74 9.58 -9.37
N HIS A 238 4.29 10.73 -8.90
CA HIS A 238 5.12 11.61 -8.07
C HIS A 238 5.47 10.94 -6.73
N THR A 239 6.56 11.36 -6.07
CA THR A 239 7.08 10.72 -4.84
C THR A 239 6.13 10.75 -3.64
N GLY A 240 5.08 11.59 -3.67
CA GLY A 240 3.98 11.58 -2.69
C GLY A 240 2.98 10.41 -2.82
N ASN A 241 2.95 9.71 -3.97
CA ASN A 241 2.04 8.58 -4.23
C ASN A 241 2.75 7.22 -4.16
N LEU A 242 4.05 7.24 -3.86
CA LEU A 242 4.89 6.06 -3.71
C LEU A 242 5.26 5.93 -2.24
N LEU A 243 4.86 4.84 -1.60
CA LEU A 243 5.11 4.60 -0.19
C LEU A 243 6.12 3.46 -0.04
N ILE A 244 6.95 3.55 0.99
CA ILE A 244 7.88 2.47 1.38
C ILE A 244 7.72 2.21 2.87
N ASN A 245 7.60 0.94 3.24
CA ASN A 245 7.78 0.50 4.62
C ASN A 245 9.18 -0.10 4.79
N PRO A 246 10.15 0.64 5.34
CA PRO A 246 11.52 0.17 5.48
C PRO A 246 11.64 -1.04 6.43
N ASN A 247 10.66 -1.23 7.32
CA ASN A 247 10.67 -2.29 8.34
C ASN A 247 10.03 -3.60 7.85
N GLU A 248 9.47 -3.62 6.63
CA GLU A 248 8.80 -4.80 6.07
C GLU A 248 9.81 -5.69 5.32
N LEU A 249 10.29 -6.75 5.98
CA LEU A 249 11.55 -7.41 5.60
C LEU A 249 11.46 -8.58 4.61
N GLY A 250 10.27 -8.92 4.11
CA GLY A 250 10.10 -10.06 3.20
C GLY A 250 9.96 -9.72 1.72
N TYR A 251 9.63 -8.48 1.37
CA TYR A 251 9.30 -8.13 -0.02
C TYR A 251 10.48 -8.37 -0.98
N PHE A 252 11.69 -7.98 -0.56
CA PHE A 252 12.96 -8.24 -1.27
C PHE A 252 13.88 -9.21 -0.49
N GLY A 253 13.31 -10.13 0.32
CA GLY A 253 14.08 -11.17 1.02
C GLY A 253 15.22 -10.67 1.92
N LYS A 254 14.91 -9.92 3.00
CA LYS A 254 15.85 -9.32 3.96
C LYS A 254 17.07 -8.58 3.35
N SER A 255 16.98 -8.18 2.08
CA SER A 255 18.11 -7.62 1.34
C SER A 255 18.36 -6.15 1.64
N THR A 256 19.61 -5.74 1.45
CA THR A 256 20.06 -4.36 1.54
C THR A 256 20.83 -3.96 0.28
N ILE A 257 20.65 -2.73 -0.20
CA ILE A 257 21.51 -2.12 -1.23
C ILE A 257 22.31 -1.01 -0.58
N ASN A 258 23.64 -1.05 -0.69
CA ASN A 258 24.52 -0.03 -0.10
C ASN A 258 24.29 0.16 1.42
N GLY A 259 23.97 -0.91 2.15
CA GLY A 259 23.68 -0.86 3.58
C GLY A 259 22.30 -0.31 3.96
N VAL A 260 21.47 0.04 2.98
CA VAL A 260 20.08 0.48 3.19
C VAL A 260 19.13 -0.68 2.99
N GLN A 261 18.24 -0.86 3.95
CA GLN A 261 17.16 -1.83 3.88
C GLN A 261 16.13 -1.41 2.84
N LEU A 262 15.75 -2.33 1.96
CA LEU A 262 14.86 -2.00 0.84
C LEU A 262 13.41 -1.78 1.27
N GLY A 263 12.95 -2.51 2.29
CA GLY A 263 11.55 -2.46 2.72
C GLY A 263 10.59 -3.00 1.67
N ALA A 264 9.31 -2.66 1.80
CA ALA A 264 8.26 -3.01 0.85
C ALA A 264 7.64 -1.74 0.22
N PRO A 265 7.55 -1.67 -1.12
CA PRO A 265 6.87 -0.57 -1.80
C PRO A 265 5.35 -0.76 -1.84
N MET A 266 4.61 0.34 -1.96
CA MET A 266 3.18 0.39 -2.23
C MET A 266 2.84 1.67 -3.00
N MET A 267 1.86 1.63 -3.89
CA MET A 267 1.32 2.80 -4.60
C MET A 267 -0.08 3.15 -4.11
N ILE A 268 -0.39 4.45 -4.07
CA ILE A 268 -1.72 5.00 -3.72
C ILE A 268 -2.12 6.07 -4.73
N ASP A 269 -3.40 6.48 -4.68
CA ASP A 269 -3.98 7.53 -5.52
C ASP A 269 -4.02 7.17 -7.02
N PHE A 270 -5.03 6.40 -7.40
CA PHE A 270 -5.19 5.87 -8.77
C PHE A 270 -6.12 6.72 -9.64
N GLY A 271 -6.46 7.93 -9.20
CA GLY A 271 -7.43 8.80 -9.89
C GLY A 271 -7.03 9.17 -11.32
N LEU A 272 -5.73 9.15 -11.61
CA LEU A 272 -5.17 9.54 -12.91
C LEU A 272 -4.62 8.37 -13.72
N THR A 273 -4.93 7.14 -13.30
CA THR A 273 -4.45 5.90 -13.94
C THR A 273 -5.02 5.72 -15.34
N VAL A 274 -4.17 5.23 -16.25
CA VAL A 274 -4.49 4.98 -17.64
C VAL A 274 -4.35 3.48 -17.95
N LYS A 275 -5.35 2.90 -18.61
CA LYS A 275 -5.25 1.54 -19.13
C LYS A 275 -4.34 1.52 -20.35
N ILE A 276 -3.30 0.70 -20.32
CA ILE A 276 -2.32 0.61 -21.40
C ILE A 276 -2.96 -0.11 -22.60
N PRO A 277 -2.92 0.47 -23.81
CA PRO A 277 -3.36 -0.20 -25.03
C PRO A 277 -2.68 -1.57 -25.21
N PRO A 278 -3.40 -2.62 -25.65
CA PRO A 278 -2.84 -3.98 -25.72
C PRO A 278 -1.52 -4.10 -26.50
N GLN A 279 -1.38 -3.34 -27.60
CA GLN A 279 -0.16 -3.32 -28.41
C GLN A 279 1.03 -2.74 -27.64
N GLN A 280 0.81 -1.65 -26.90
CA GLN A 280 1.85 -1.05 -26.06
C GLN A 280 2.17 -1.93 -24.85
N HIS A 281 1.18 -2.60 -24.25
CA HIS A 281 1.41 -3.53 -23.15
C HIS A 281 2.26 -4.73 -23.59
N ALA A 282 2.01 -5.28 -24.79
CA ALA A 282 2.85 -6.32 -25.37
C ALA A 282 4.30 -5.87 -25.56
N LEU A 283 4.51 -4.64 -26.07
CA LEU A 283 5.86 -4.05 -26.20
C LEU A 283 6.54 -3.86 -24.83
N ILE A 284 5.81 -3.40 -23.81
CA ILE A 284 6.33 -3.27 -22.44
C ILE A 284 6.83 -4.62 -21.93
N LYS A 285 6.07 -5.70 -22.13
CA LYS A 285 6.49 -7.06 -21.74
C LYS A 285 7.72 -7.53 -22.50
N GLU A 286 7.80 -7.25 -23.80
CA GLU A 286 8.99 -7.55 -24.60
C GLU A 286 10.23 -6.79 -24.10
N TYR A 287 10.09 -5.49 -23.82
CA TYR A 287 11.18 -4.69 -23.28
C TYR A 287 11.59 -5.12 -21.88
N TYR A 288 10.65 -5.53 -21.04
CA TYR A 288 10.93 -6.08 -19.72
C TYR A 288 11.78 -7.36 -19.84
N ALA A 289 11.39 -8.30 -20.69
CA ALA A 289 12.15 -9.54 -20.93
C ALA A 289 13.57 -9.31 -21.50
N LYS A 290 13.80 -8.16 -22.16
CA LYS A 290 15.10 -7.76 -22.72
C LYS A 290 15.89 -6.80 -21.83
N ALA A 291 15.45 -6.56 -20.59
CA ALA A 291 16.04 -5.58 -19.67
C ALA A 291 16.14 -4.14 -20.25
N GLN A 292 15.20 -3.77 -21.14
CA GLN A 292 15.15 -2.45 -21.80
C GLN A 292 14.25 -1.47 -21.04
N TYR A 293 14.50 -1.30 -19.74
CA TYR A 293 13.62 -0.56 -18.81
C TYR A 293 13.39 0.90 -19.20
N SER A 294 14.39 1.57 -19.78
CA SER A 294 14.24 2.96 -20.26
C SER A 294 13.17 3.10 -21.34
N LYS A 295 12.98 2.08 -22.18
CA LYS A 295 11.91 2.08 -23.19
C LYS A 295 10.53 1.89 -22.57
N ILE A 296 10.44 1.15 -21.46
CA ILE A 296 9.19 1.01 -20.70
C ILE A 296 8.79 2.37 -20.13
N PHE A 297 9.69 3.04 -19.40
CA PHE A 297 9.41 4.36 -18.82
C PHE A 297 9.07 5.40 -19.89
N LYS A 298 9.74 5.35 -21.05
CA LYS A 298 9.36 6.19 -22.18
C LYS A 298 7.90 5.98 -22.60
N ILE A 299 7.44 4.73 -22.75
CA ILE A 299 6.03 4.45 -23.07
C ILE A 299 5.10 4.99 -21.97
N LEU A 300 5.45 4.79 -20.70
CA LEU A 300 4.62 5.23 -19.58
C LEU A 300 4.51 6.77 -19.50
N CYS A 301 5.60 7.48 -19.80
CA CYS A 301 5.61 8.94 -19.86
C CYS A 301 4.88 9.47 -21.10
N ASP A 302 5.05 8.83 -22.26
CA ASP A 302 4.36 9.20 -23.51
C ASP A 302 2.84 8.94 -23.45
N LEU A 303 2.38 8.02 -22.59
CA LEU A 303 0.96 7.77 -22.33
C LEU A 303 0.25 8.92 -21.61
N GLY A 304 0.97 9.67 -20.77
CA GLY A 304 0.42 10.77 -19.99
C GLY A 304 -0.57 10.34 -18.90
N ARG A 305 -1.26 11.33 -18.33
CA ARG A 305 -2.37 11.14 -17.38
C ARG A 305 -3.72 10.98 -18.07
N SER A 306 -4.69 10.42 -17.36
CA SER A 306 -6.06 10.27 -17.86
C SER A 306 -6.75 11.61 -18.18
N ASP A 307 -6.32 12.72 -17.57
CA ASP A 307 -6.81 14.08 -17.83
C ASP A 307 -6.07 14.80 -18.96
N GLY A 308 -5.26 14.08 -19.74
CA GLY A 308 -4.51 14.62 -20.89
C GLY A 308 -3.29 15.46 -20.50
N PHE A 309 -2.93 15.50 -19.21
CA PHE A 309 -1.79 16.24 -18.74
C PHE A 309 -0.46 15.59 -19.17
N ASP A 310 0.43 16.38 -19.76
CA ASP A 310 1.74 15.94 -20.23
C ASP A 310 2.74 15.84 -19.07
N LEU A 311 3.24 14.63 -18.83
CA LEU A 311 4.20 14.33 -17.77
C LEU A 311 5.56 14.98 -18.01
N TYR A 312 5.93 15.30 -19.25
CA TYR A 312 7.19 15.99 -19.55
C TYR A 312 7.15 17.49 -19.22
N SER A 313 5.99 18.04 -18.90
CA SER A 313 5.87 19.49 -18.67
C SER A 313 6.13 19.92 -17.22
N HIS A 314 6.40 18.98 -16.30
CA HIS A 314 6.45 19.27 -14.87
C HIS A 314 7.57 18.54 -14.11
N ASP A 315 8.24 19.29 -13.22
CA ASP A 315 9.43 18.88 -12.47
C ASP A 315 9.21 17.65 -11.58
N PHE A 316 8.00 17.46 -11.04
CA PHE A 316 7.70 16.33 -10.15
C PHE A 316 7.76 14.96 -10.84
N TYR A 317 7.77 14.91 -12.16
CA TYR A 317 7.96 13.68 -12.94
C TYR A 317 9.34 13.56 -13.57
N GLU A 318 10.22 14.55 -13.43
CA GLU A 318 11.54 14.56 -14.07
C GLU A 318 12.36 13.32 -13.74
N TRP A 319 12.31 12.86 -12.50
CA TRP A 319 13.08 11.71 -12.05
C TRP A 319 12.70 10.38 -12.75
N VAL A 320 11.54 10.31 -13.42
CA VAL A 320 11.12 9.17 -14.25
C VAL A 320 11.15 9.51 -15.74
N CYS A 321 10.59 10.66 -16.12
CA CYS A 321 10.35 11.00 -17.53
C CYS A 321 11.52 11.73 -18.18
N HIS A 322 12.34 12.44 -17.41
CA HIS A 322 13.48 13.16 -17.92
C HIS A 322 14.79 12.41 -17.65
N ASN A 323 15.72 12.58 -18.58
CA ASN A 323 17.13 12.24 -18.36
C ASN A 323 17.36 10.78 -17.93
N LEU A 324 16.78 9.80 -18.64
CA LEU A 324 16.99 8.36 -18.43
C LEU A 324 18.45 7.89 -18.65
N ASP A 325 19.43 8.79 -18.81
CA ASP A 325 20.83 8.51 -19.15
C ASP A 325 21.66 7.87 -18.03
N TRP A 326 21.06 7.62 -16.86
CA TRP A 326 21.55 6.69 -15.84
C TRP A 326 21.36 5.21 -16.25
N LYS A 327 21.17 4.93 -17.56
CA LYS A 327 20.78 3.63 -18.14
C LYS A 327 21.54 2.44 -17.56
N LEU A 328 22.86 2.52 -17.43
CA LEU A 328 23.65 1.37 -16.94
C LEU A 328 23.45 1.10 -15.44
N HIS A 329 23.41 2.14 -14.62
CA HIS A 329 23.18 2.00 -13.18
C HIS A 329 21.73 1.63 -12.89
N MET A 330 20.77 2.20 -13.62
CA MET A 330 19.36 1.83 -13.57
C MET A 330 19.19 0.34 -13.85
N VAL A 331 19.70 -0.15 -14.98
CA VAL A 331 19.50 -1.54 -15.40
C VAL A 331 20.03 -2.49 -14.33
N LYS A 332 21.25 -2.26 -13.83
CA LYS A 332 21.82 -3.10 -12.76
C LYS A 332 21.00 -3.07 -11.48
N ALA A 333 20.53 -1.90 -11.04
CA ALA A 333 19.72 -1.78 -9.84
C ALA A 333 18.33 -2.44 -10.02
N MET A 334 17.71 -2.30 -11.19
CA MET A 334 16.42 -2.94 -11.51
C MET A 334 16.55 -4.46 -11.57
N GLU A 335 17.55 -4.99 -12.26
CA GLU A 335 17.87 -6.43 -12.28
C GLU A 335 18.07 -6.97 -10.86
N TYR A 336 18.82 -6.25 -10.04
CA TYR A 336 19.03 -6.62 -8.64
C TYR A 336 17.70 -6.65 -7.86
N LEU A 337 16.86 -5.62 -7.98
CA LEU A 337 15.55 -5.58 -7.30
C LEU A 337 14.64 -6.72 -7.77
N ILE A 338 14.62 -7.04 -9.06
CA ILE A 338 13.87 -8.17 -9.63
C ILE A 338 14.39 -9.50 -9.04
N GLN A 339 15.71 -9.71 -9.03
CA GLN A 339 16.29 -10.91 -8.43
C GLN A 339 15.93 -11.04 -6.94
N LYS A 340 16.05 -9.95 -6.17
CA LYS A 340 15.70 -9.97 -4.74
C LYS A 340 14.21 -10.13 -4.51
N ARG A 341 13.36 -9.69 -5.43
CA ARG A 341 11.94 -9.95 -5.39
C ARG A 341 11.66 -11.45 -5.50
N GLU A 342 12.28 -12.15 -6.44
CA GLU A 342 12.11 -13.61 -6.58
C GLU A 342 12.53 -14.37 -5.33
N VAL A 343 13.63 -13.96 -4.69
CA VAL A 343 14.03 -14.51 -3.37
C VAL A 343 12.94 -14.25 -2.31
N GLY A 344 12.40 -13.03 -2.25
CA GLY A 344 11.30 -12.68 -1.35
C GLY A 344 10.04 -13.52 -1.58
N ILE A 345 9.67 -13.76 -2.84
CA ILE A 345 8.53 -14.61 -3.22
C ILE A 345 8.78 -16.05 -2.78
N ASN A 346 9.93 -16.63 -3.10
CA ASN A 346 10.28 -18.00 -2.73
C ASN A 346 10.27 -18.21 -1.21
N ASN A 347 10.78 -17.25 -0.45
CA ASN A 347 10.72 -17.29 1.01
C ASN A 347 9.28 -17.24 1.52
N THR A 348 8.44 -16.39 0.92
CA THR A 348 7.02 -16.29 1.25
C THR A 348 6.29 -17.61 0.98
N ILE A 349 6.54 -18.25 -0.16
CA ILE A 349 5.97 -19.56 -0.51
C ILE A 349 6.36 -20.62 0.54
N LYS A 350 7.64 -20.74 0.87
CA LYS A 350 8.13 -21.70 1.88
C LYS A 350 7.47 -21.50 3.25
N VAL A 351 7.36 -20.25 3.70
CA VAL A 351 6.70 -19.92 4.97
C VAL A 351 5.22 -20.31 4.93
N PHE A 352 4.51 -19.95 3.86
CA PHE A 352 3.09 -20.26 3.73
C PHE A 352 2.82 -21.75 3.55
N GLU A 353 3.72 -22.51 2.93
CA GLU A 353 3.62 -23.96 2.84
C GLU A 353 3.69 -24.61 4.23
N ILE A 354 4.65 -24.20 5.06
CA ILE A 354 4.78 -24.68 6.45
C ILE A 354 3.51 -24.31 7.26
N LEU A 355 3.06 -23.05 7.18
CA LEU A 355 1.88 -22.59 7.88
C LEU A 355 0.61 -23.32 7.42
N HIS A 356 0.45 -23.55 6.12
CA HIS A 356 -0.67 -24.29 5.55
C HIS A 356 -0.67 -25.76 5.98
N ASN A 357 0.48 -26.42 6.02
CA ASN A 357 0.57 -27.80 6.46
C ASN A 357 0.26 -27.96 7.96
N ASN A 358 0.53 -26.93 8.76
CA ASN A 358 0.21 -26.91 10.18
C ASN A 358 -1.25 -26.51 10.48
N VAL A 359 -1.80 -25.53 9.75
CA VAL A 359 -3.14 -24.96 9.97
C VAL A 359 -3.82 -24.66 8.62
N SER A 360 -4.17 -25.72 7.88
CA SER A 360 -4.63 -25.64 6.48
C SER A 360 -5.92 -24.85 6.28
N SER A 361 -6.75 -24.70 7.31
CA SER A 361 -7.99 -23.94 7.27
C SER A 361 -7.77 -22.43 7.29
N THR A 362 -6.61 -21.96 7.76
CA THR A 362 -6.31 -20.54 7.94
C THR A 362 -5.45 -20.02 6.80
N TYR A 363 -4.31 -20.67 6.53
CA TYR A 363 -3.35 -20.15 5.56
C TYR A 363 -3.58 -20.74 4.18
N PRO A 364 -3.66 -19.93 3.11
CA PRO A 364 -3.79 -20.43 1.74
C PRO A 364 -2.45 -20.99 1.25
N ARG A 365 -2.51 -21.90 0.29
CA ARG A 365 -1.32 -22.21 -0.52
C ARG A 365 -1.01 -21.03 -1.43
N LEU A 366 0.28 -20.81 -1.66
CA LEU A 366 0.78 -19.82 -2.61
C LEU A 366 1.38 -20.55 -3.83
N PRO A 367 1.23 -20.00 -5.05
CA PRO A 367 0.43 -18.82 -5.41
C PRO A 367 -1.07 -19.01 -5.15
N ILE A 368 -1.77 -17.92 -4.81
CA ILE A 368 -3.21 -17.98 -4.52
C ILE A 368 -3.96 -18.38 -5.79
N SER A 369 -4.78 -19.42 -5.71
CA SER A 369 -5.58 -19.90 -6.84
C SER A 369 -6.63 -18.87 -7.29
N ASN A 370 -7.01 -18.92 -8.58
CA ASN A 370 -8.09 -18.11 -9.13
C ASN A 370 -9.42 -18.33 -8.38
N GLN A 371 -9.67 -19.53 -7.86
CA GLN A 371 -10.87 -19.79 -7.05
C GLN A 371 -10.85 -19.00 -5.74
N ILE A 372 -9.70 -18.94 -5.05
CA ILE A 372 -9.56 -18.14 -3.83
C ILE A 372 -9.67 -16.67 -4.17
N LYS A 373 -8.98 -16.20 -5.22
CA LYS A 373 -9.12 -14.83 -5.74
C LYS A 373 -10.61 -14.51 -5.97
N ASN A 374 -11.35 -15.39 -6.65
CA ASN A 374 -12.80 -15.30 -6.90
C ASN A 374 -13.67 -15.17 -5.65
N LYS A 375 -13.25 -15.78 -4.54
CA LYS A 375 -13.91 -15.57 -3.25
C LYS A 375 -13.55 -14.22 -2.62
N LEU A 376 -12.32 -13.73 -2.80
CA LEU A 376 -11.94 -12.36 -2.42
C LEU A 376 -12.82 -11.30 -3.14
N PHE A 377 -13.36 -11.65 -4.32
CA PHE A 377 -14.08 -10.76 -5.24
C PHE A 377 -15.60 -10.65 -5.00
N SER A 378 -16.23 -11.54 -4.22
CA SER A 378 -17.69 -11.59 -4.15
C SER A 378 -18.27 -10.41 -3.37
N GLY A 379 -18.90 -9.45 -4.06
CA GLY A 379 -19.68 -8.36 -3.43
C GLY A 379 -19.09 -6.95 -3.55
N MET A 380 -18.15 -6.73 -4.47
CA MET A 380 -17.76 -5.39 -4.91
C MET A 380 -18.63 -4.92 -6.07
N ILE A 381 -18.75 -3.60 -6.23
CA ILE A 381 -19.67 -2.95 -7.19
C ILE A 381 -19.30 -3.38 -8.62
N ASP A 382 -20.26 -3.98 -9.33
CA ASP A 382 -20.19 -4.45 -10.73
C ASP A 382 -18.82 -4.92 -11.21
N PRO A 383 -18.35 -6.12 -10.80
CA PRO A 383 -17.20 -6.71 -11.47
C PRO A 383 -17.60 -6.95 -12.93
N THR A 384 -17.01 -6.18 -13.84
CA THR A 384 -17.01 -6.58 -15.25
C THR A 384 -16.46 -8.02 -15.26
N PRO A 385 -17.20 -9.01 -15.78
CA PRO A 385 -16.75 -10.39 -15.76
C PRO A 385 -15.35 -10.46 -16.37
N MET A 386 -14.35 -10.92 -15.60
CA MET A 386 -13.04 -11.18 -16.17
C MET A 386 -13.23 -12.29 -17.21
N VAL A 387 -13.14 -11.93 -18.49
CA VAL A 387 -12.90 -12.91 -19.56
C VAL A 387 -11.45 -13.35 -19.40
N ILE A 388 -11.24 -14.32 -18.52
CA ILE A 388 -9.96 -15.01 -18.42
C ILE A 388 -9.90 -15.91 -19.64
N ASN A 389 -9.19 -15.47 -20.68
CA ASN A 389 -8.74 -16.40 -21.69
C ASN A 389 -7.81 -17.38 -20.96
N ASP A 390 -8.20 -18.65 -20.91
CA ASP A 390 -7.37 -19.79 -20.51
C ASP A 390 -6.23 -20.02 -21.52
N ALA A 391 -5.53 -18.95 -21.91
CA ALA A 391 -4.21 -19.09 -22.47
C ALA A 391 -3.38 -19.76 -21.37
N LYS A 392 -3.06 -21.03 -21.59
CA LYS A 392 -2.09 -21.79 -20.81
C LYS A 392 -1.01 -20.81 -20.37
N ILE A 393 -0.98 -20.53 -19.07
CA ILE A 393 0.19 -19.96 -18.42
C ILE A 393 1.26 -20.98 -18.73
N GLN A 394 2.06 -20.71 -19.77
CA GLN A 394 3.18 -21.53 -20.15
C GLN A 394 4.24 -21.23 -19.10
N SER A 395 4.03 -21.92 -17.98
CA SER A 395 4.82 -22.10 -16.78
C SER A 395 5.94 -21.10 -16.54
N ASP A 396 5.69 -20.22 -15.57
CA ASP A 396 6.73 -19.62 -14.72
C ASP A 396 7.68 -20.69 -14.11
N GLU A 397 7.33 -21.99 -14.17
CA GLU A 397 8.19 -23.13 -13.80
C GLU A 397 9.46 -23.25 -14.68
N ASP A 398 9.41 -22.90 -15.97
CA ASP A 398 10.59 -23.02 -16.86
C ASP A 398 11.63 -21.91 -16.59
N MET A 399 11.19 -20.73 -16.14
CA MET A 399 12.07 -19.65 -15.69
C MET A 399 12.67 -19.97 -14.31
N MET A 400 11.89 -20.56 -13.39
CA MET A 400 12.33 -20.92 -12.05
C MET A 400 13.44 -21.99 -12.02
N GLN A 401 13.41 -22.95 -12.94
CA GLN A 401 14.40 -24.04 -12.98
C GLN A 401 15.81 -23.55 -13.39
N ILE A 402 15.92 -22.45 -14.12
CA ILE A 402 17.20 -21.87 -14.55
C ILE A 402 17.92 -21.16 -13.38
N TYR A 403 17.17 -20.61 -12.42
CA TYR A 403 17.72 -19.82 -11.31
C TYR A 403 18.08 -20.64 -10.06
N TYR A 404 17.49 -21.83 -9.87
CA TYR A 404 17.74 -22.67 -8.69
C TYR A 404 19.18 -23.20 -8.57
N ASN A 405 20.00 -23.05 -9.63
CA ASN A 405 21.38 -23.57 -9.64
C ASN A 405 22.44 -22.58 -9.12
N ASN A 406 22.08 -21.39 -8.60
CA ASN A 406 23.06 -20.33 -8.28
C ASN A 406 22.84 -19.53 -6.97
N THR A 407 22.14 -20.05 -5.96
CA THR A 407 22.04 -19.35 -4.66
C THR A 407 22.64 -20.19 -3.53
N GLU A 408 23.74 -19.68 -2.94
CA GLU A 408 24.23 -20.11 -1.62
C GLU A 408 23.14 -19.90 -0.56
N GLU A 409 23.06 -20.85 0.38
CA GLU A 409 22.09 -20.91 1.46
C GLU A 409 22.31 -19.78 2.46
N ASP A 410 21.42 -18.78 2.47
CA ASP A 410 21.23 -17.91 3.63
C ASP A 410 20.29 -18.63 4.62
N ASP A 411 20.84 -19.08 5.75
CA ASP A 411 20.09 -19.69 6.85
C ASP A 411 18.96 -18.75 7.33
N LEU A 412 17.71 -19.14 7.10
CA LEU A 412 16.52 -18.36 7.44
C LEU A 412 16.10 -18.58 8.90
N ASP A 413 16.27 -17.54 9.73
CA ASP A 413 15.58 -17.45 11.03
C ASP A 413 14.10 -17.10 10.81
N ILE A 414 13.25 -18.14 10.88
CA ILE A 414 11.79 -18.09 10.72
C ILE A 414 11.14 -17.28 11.86
N GLU A 415 11.67 -17.31 13.08
CA GLU A 415 11.10 -16.57 14.22
C GLU A 415 11.30 -15.06 14.05
N ALA A 416 12.44 -14.65 13.51
CA ALA A 416 12.72 -13.25 13.17
C ALA A 416 11.85 -12.74 12.00
N MET A 417 11.41 -13.61 11.08
CA MET A 417 10.53 -13.22 9.96
C MET A 417 9.08 -13.01 10.36
N LEU A 418 8.58 -13.78 11.34
CA LEU A 418 7.18 -13.74 11.74
C LEU A 418 6.86 -12.67 12.79
N GLY A 419 7.88 -12.06 13.41
CA GLY A 419 7.69 -11.02 14.43
C GLY A 419 6.91 -11.51 15.67
N VAL A 420 6.76 -12.83 15.84
CA VAL A 420 5.99 -13.44 16.93
C VAL A 420 6.90 -13.58 18.15
N LYS A 421 6.86 -12.62 19.06
CA LYS A 421 7.30 -12.87 20.44
C LYS A 421 6.25 -13.73 21.12
N HIS A 422 6.44 -15.05 21.15
CA HIS A 422 5.68 -15.88 22.07
C HIS A 422 6.00 -15.43 23.50
N ARG A 423 4.99 -14.86 24.19
CA ARG A 423 5.02 -14.73 25.64
C ARG A 423 5.03 -16.15 26.21
N THR A 424 6.18 -16.63 26.65
CA THR A 424 6.28 -17.83 27.47
C THR A 424 5.47 -17.61 28.76
N PRO A 425 4.62 -18.55 29.19
CA PRO A 425 4.00 -18.45 30.48
C PRO A 425 5.06 -18.61 31.57
N LEU A 426 5.05 -17.67 32.52
CA LEU A 426 5.75 -17.77 33.80
C LEU A 426 5.40 -19.11 34.46
N SER A 427 6.35 -20.05 34.47
CA SER A 427 6.27 -21.21 35.35
C SER A 427 6.88 -20.86 36.70
N ILE A 428 6.04 -21.01 37.72
CA ILE A 428 6.37 -20.90 39.13
C ILE A 428 7.09 -22.17 39.58
N GLY A 429 8.22 -22.00 40.26
CA GLY A 429 8.59 -22.82 41.41
C GLY A 429 9.49 -24.04 41.14
N GLY A 430 10.73 -23.97 41.63
CA GLY A 430 11.59 -25.14 41.74
C GLY A 430 12.95 -24.85 42.36
N LYS A 431 12.98 -24.56 43.67
CA LYS A 431 14.22 -24.47 44.47
C LYS A 431 15.07 -25.74 44.30
N LYS A 432 16.38 -25.59 44.08
CA LYS A 432 17.40 -26.36 44.80
C LYS A 432 18.73 -25.62 44.85
N SER A 433 19.28 -25.66 46.05
CA SER A 433 20.47 -25.00 46.55
C SER A 433 21.76 -25.60 45.97
N LYS A 434 22.81 -24.79 45.90
CA LYS A 434 24.14 -25.20 46.34
C LYS A 434 25.02 -23.99 46.68
N LYS A 435 25.43 -24.00 47.95
CA LYS A 435 26.42 -23.13 48.59
C LYS A 435 27.73 -23.13 47.79
N ARG A 436 28.37 -21.97 47.67
CA ARG A 436 29.82 -21.85 47.87
C ARG A 436 30.18 -20.51 48.49
N LYS A 437 31.03 -20.60 49.52
CA LYS A 437 31.46 -19.56 50.45
C LYS A 437 32.55 -18.68 49.85
N HIS A 438 32.52 -17.41 50.30
CA HIS A 438 33.61 -16.49 50.65
C HIS A 438 34.96 -16.56 49.91
N THR A 439 35.40 -15.37 49.45
CA THR A 439 36.51 -14.65 50.10
C THR A 439 36.35 -13.13 49.97
N ASN A 440 36.80 -12.45 51.02
CA ASN A 440 36.70 -11.02 51.33
C ASN A 440 37.83 -10.15 50.74
N MET A 441 37.63 -8.83 50.89
CA MET A 441 38.60 -7.71 50.91
C MET A 441 38.98 -7.09 49.56
N LYS A 442 39.13 -5.76 49.39
CA LYS A 442 39.27 -4.64 50.36
C LYS A 442 38.92 -3.30 49.67
N ARG A 443 38.52 -2.32 50.50
CA ARG A 443 38.23 -0.90 50.23
C ARG A 443 39.40 -0.09 49.61
N ARG A 444 39.05 0.97 48.87
CA ARG A 444 39.49 2.40 49.02
C ARG A 444 38.74 3.25 47.96
N LYS A 445 37.81 4.15 48.32
CA LYS A 445 37.91 5.56 48.79
C LYS A 445 38.49 6.57 47.77
N SER A 446 37.65 7.58 47.46
CA SER A 446 37.91 9.01 47.12
C SER A 446 38.70 9.30 45.84
N CYS A 447 38.42 10.32 45.02
CA CYS A 447 38.02 11.70 45.34
C CYS A 447 37.31 12.38 44.16
N LYS A 448 36.62 13.48 44.50
CA LYS A 448 35.98 14.51 43.66
C LYS A 448 36.94 15.17 42.65
N ARG A 449 36.41 15.56 41.48
CA ARG A 449 36.04 16.96 41.18
C ARG A 449 35.00 16.98 40.07
#